data_AF-X1NV06-F1
#
_entry.id   AF-X1NV06-F1
#
_cell.length_a   1.000
_cell.length_b   1.000
_cell.length_c   1.000
_cell.angle_alpha   90.00
_cell.angle_beta   90.00
_cell.angle_gamma   90.00
#
_symmetry.space_group_name_H-M   'P 1'
#
loop_
_entity.id
_entity.type
_entity.pdbx_description
1 polymer ?
#
loop_
_entity_poly.entity_id
_entity_poly.type
_entity_poly.pdbx_seq_one_letter_code
_entity_poly.pdbx_strand_id
1 'polypeptide(L)'
;SFGRGSYYVIVEEKNGEIDPLIRVIANPYFSSHGEPGQIPSFLKEQGIEVIIAGGMGPRAVGFFNQFGIKAVTGATGKVKEAVDSFLEGELESSKPCH
;
A
#
# COMPACT_ATOMS: atom_id res chain seq x y z
N SER A 1 7.24 -8.44 -2.77
CA SER A 1 7.64 -7.03 -2.96
C SER A 1 6.64 -6.31 -3.84
N PHE A 2 6.41 -5.02 -3.62
CA PHE A 2 5.33 -4.21 -4.23
C PHE A 2 5.24 -4.33 -5.76
N GLY A 3 6.37 -4.37 -6.46
CA GLY A 3 6.41 -4.45 -7.93
C GLY A 3 6.01 -5.79 -8.55
N ARG A 4 5.78 -6.86 -7.76
CA ARG A 4 5.43 -8.21 -8.29
C ARG A 4 3.99 -8.65 -7.95
N GLY A 5 3.17 -7.77 -7.37
CA GLY A 5 1.79 -8.10 -7.03
C GLY A 5 0.85 -7.93 -8.21
N SER A 6 0.14 -8.99 -8.60
CA SER A 6 -0.90 -8.96 -9.64
C SER A 6 -2.22 -8.36 -9.17
N TYR A 7 -2.40 -8.22 -7.85
CA TYR A 7 -3.63 -7.73 -7.23
C TYR A 7 -3.32 -6.84 -6.03
N TYR A 8 -4.20 -5.88 -5.78
CA TYR A 8 -4.26 -5.13 -4.52
C TYR A 8 -5.44 -5.62 -3.71
N VAL A 9 -5.21 -5.84 -2.42
CA VAL A 9 -6.28 -6.08 -1.46
C VAL A 9 -6.54 -4.77 -0.73
N ILE A 10 -7.77 -4.28 -0.87
CA ILE A 10 -8.28 -3.07 -0.26
C ILE A 10 -9.08 -3.49 0.96
N VAL A 11 -8.73 -2.87 2.08
CA VAL A 11 -9.44 -2.96 3.35
C VAL A 11 -9.90 -1.55 3.72
N GLU A 12 -11.10 -1.45 4.26
CA GLU A 12 -11.58 -0.20 4.86
C GLU A 12 -11.42 -0.30 6.36
N GLU A 13 -10.96 0.77 6.99
CA GLU A 13 -10.88 0.89 8.45
C GLU A 13 -11.92 1.92 8.89
N LYS A 14 -12.72 1.57 9.91
CA LYS A 14 -13.72 2.44 10.53
C LYS A 14 -13.58 2.34 12.05
N ASN A 15 -13.21 3.44 12.71
CA ASN A 15 -13.10 3.56 14.17
C ASN A 15 -12.13 2.56 14.85
N GLY A 16 -11.03 2.23 14.19
CA GLY A 16 -10.02 1.27 14.63
C GLY A 16 -10.34 -0.18 14.24
N GLU A 17 -11.45 -0.42 13.54
CA GLU A 17 -11.89 -1.76 13.14
C GLU A 17 -11.84 -1.91 11.62
N ILE A 18 -11.32 -3.05 11.15
CA ILE A 18 -11.31 -3.38 9.72
C ILE A 18 -12.68 -3.88 9.30
N ASP A 19 -13.24 -3.26 8.27
CA ASP A 19 -14.47 -3.71 7.63
C ASP A 19 -14.29 -5.15 7.13
N PRO A 20 -15.22 -6.08 7.45
CA PRO A 20 -15.12 -7.47 7.01
C PRO A 20 -15.17 -7.61 5.49
N LEU A 21 -15.65 -6.58 4.77
CA LEU A 21 -15.66 -6.56 3.31
C LEU A 21 -14.28 -6.19 2.77
N ILE A 22 -13.57 -7.21 2.30
CA ILE A 22 -12.34 -7.02 1.54
C ILE A 22 -12.66 -6.87 0.05
N ARG A 23 -12.01 -5.91 -0.61
CA ARG A 23 -12.10 -5.74 -2.07
C ARG A 23 -10.77 -6.10 -2.69
N VAL A 24 -10.78 -6.92 -3.72
CA VAL A 24 -9.57 -7.25 -4.48
C VAL A 24 -9.67 -6.61 -5.84
N ILE A 25 -8.71 -5.74 -6.18
CA ILE A 25 -8.62 -5.13 -7.50
C ILE A 25 -7.39 -5.68 -8.22
N ALA A 26 -7.53 -5.94 -9.52
CA ALA A 26 -6.39 -6.28 -10.34
C ALA A 26 -5.44 -5.08 -10.41
N ASN A 27 -4.14 -5.36 -10.46
CA ASN A 27 -3.15 -4.34 -10.78
C ASN A 27 -3.11 -4.18 -12.31
N PRO A 28 -3.68 -3.11 -12.89
CA PRO A 28 -3.71 -2.94 -14.35
C PRO A 28 -2.31 -2.77 -14.94
N TYR A 29 -1.32 -2.46 -14.10
CA TYR A 29 0.06 -2.24 -14.50
C TYR A 29 0.98 -3.42 -14.22
N PHE A 30 0.45 -4.59 -13.84
CA PHE A 30 1.24 -5.78 -13.50
C PHE A 30 2.19 -6.20 -14.64
N SER A 31 1.72 -6.19 -15.89
CA SER A 31 2.49 -6.64 -17.06
C SER A 31 3.57 -5.67 -17.52
N SER A 32 3.43 -4.37 -17.20
CA SER A 32 4.38 -3.32 -17.63
C SER A 32 5.17 -2.72 -16.47
N HIS A 33 4.96 -3.20 -15.24
CA HIS A 33 5.41 -2.59 -13.98
C HIS A 33 4.94 -1.14 -13.74
N GLY A 34 4.16 -0.57 -14.66
CA GLY A 34 3.67 0.82 -14.64
C GLY A 34 4.78 1.85 -14.82
N GLU A 35 4.43 3.00 -15.37
CA GLU A 35 5.30 4.17 -15.30
C GLU A 35 5.35 4.71 -13.86
N PRO A 36 6.44 5.38 -13.47
CA PRO A 36 6.55 5.98 -12.14
C PRO A 36 5.38 6.94 -11.88
N GLY A 37 4.63 6.70 -10.81
CA GLY A 37 3.49 7.55 -10.43
C GLY A 37 2.12 7.09 -10.96
N GLN A 38 2.04 6.22 -11.96
CA GLN A 38 0.73 5.71 -12.45
C GLN A 38 -0.01 4.92 -11.39
N ILE A 39 0.69 4.04 -10.68
CA ILE A 39 0.09 3.23 -9.62
C ILE A 39 -0.37 4.11 -8.44
N PRO A 40 0.47 5.02 -7.88
CA PRO A 40 0.03 5.98 -6.87
C PRO A 40 -1.20 6.80 -7.29
N SER A 41 -1.22 7.34 -8.51
CA SER A 41 -2.35 8.11 -9.02
C SER A 41 -3.63 7.26 -9.06
N PHE A 42 -3.53 6.07 -9.66
CA PHE A 42 -4.66 5.14 -9.76
C PHE A 42 -5.23 4.77 -8.39
N LEU A 43 -4.37 4.47 -7.41
CA LEU A 43 -4.81 4.14 -6.05
C LEU A 43 -5.41 5.37 -5.35
N LYS A 44 -4.89 6.58 -5.60
CA LYS A 44 -5.48 7.82 -5.07
C LYS A 44 -6.89 8.05 -5.60
N GLU A 45 -7.13 7.79 -6.88
CA GLU A 45 -8.45 7.88 -7.50
C GLU A 45 -9.46 6.89 -6.91
N GLN A 46 -8.99 5.77 -6.34
CA GLN A 46 -9.82 4.82 -5.60
C GLN A 46 -10.06 5.23 -4.13
N GLY A 47 -9.55 6.38 -3.69
CA GLY A 47 -9.67 6.86 -2.31
C GLY A 47 -8.70 6.21 -1.32
N ILE A 48 -7.65 5.54 -1.80
CA ILE A 48 -6.66 4.91 -0.92
C ILE A 48 -5.78 5.96 -0.26
N GLU A 49 -5.60 5.84 1.06
CA GLU A 49 -4.77 6.74 1.87
C GLU A 49 -3.48 6.08 2.37
N VAL A 50 -3.50 4.76 2.54
CA VAL A 50 -2.35 3.98 3.05
C VAL A 50 -2.10 2.79 2.13
N ILE A 51 -0.83 2.53 1.84
CA ILE A 51 -0.42 1.33 1.12
C ILE A 51 0.61 0.55 1.93
N ILE A 52 0.33 -0.74 2.13
CA ILE A 52 1.18 -1.65 2.90
C ILE A 52 1.82 -2.66 1.95
N ALA A 53 3.15 -2.80 2.03
CA ALA A 53 3.88 -3.76 1.21
C ALA A 53 5.07 -4.36 1.98
N GLY A 54 5.44 -5.61 1.67
CA GLY A 54 6.65 -6.19 2.29
C GLY A 54 7.96 -5.55 1.85
N GLY A 55 7.98 -4.87 0.70
CA GLY A 55 9.14 -4.09 0.27
C GLY A 55 8.78 -3.16 -0.86
N MET A 56 9.25 -1.92 -0.76
CA MET A 56 9.05 -0.83 -1.71
C MET A 56 10.35 -0.04 -1.83
N GLY A 57 10.80 0.25 -3.05
CA GLY A 57 12.01 1.04 -3.25
C GLY A 57 11.81 2.51 -2.86
N PRO A 58 12.87 3.25 -2.48
CA PRO A 58 12.77 4.62 -1.97
C PRO A 58 12.12 5.58 -2.98
N ARG A 59 12.33 5.36 -4.28
CA ARG A 59 11.66 6.11 -5.35
C ARG A 59 10.14 5.92 -5.31
N ALA A 60 9.66 4.68 -5.17
CA ALA A 60 8.23 4.40 -5.12
C ALA A 60 7.59 4.97 -3.85
N VAL A 61 8.25 4.85 -2.70
CA VAL A 61 7.85 5.51 -1.44
C VAL A 61 7.70 7.02 -1.66
N GLY A 62 8.70 7.66 -2.27
CA GLY A 62 8.67 9.09 -2.57
C GLY A 62 7.52 9.50 -3.50
N PHE A 63 7.14 8.65 -4.47
CA PHE A 63 5.95 8.92 -5.28
C PHE A 63 4.69 8.82 -4.43
N PHE A 64 4.46 7.73 -3.71
CA PHE A 64 3.27 7.59 -2.87
C PHE A 64 3.09 8.76 -1.91
N ASN A 65 4.16 9.19 -1.24
CA ASN A 65 4.14 10.34 -0.36
C ASN A 65 3.76 11.65 -1.08
N GLN A 66 4.24 11.87 -2.31
CA GLN A 66 3.85 13.03 -3.13
C GLN A 66 2.36 13.03 -3.52
N PHE A 67 1.76 11.85 -3.71
CA PHE A 67 0.32 11.70 -3.97
C PHE A 67 -0.53 11.71 -2.68
N GLY A 68 0.08 11.97 -1.52
CA GLY A 68 -0.61 11.96 -0.23
C GLY A 68 -1.12 10.56 0.13
N ILE A 69 -0.36 9.53 -0.21
CA ILE A 69 -0.57 8.14 0.19
C ILE A 69 0.58 7.72 1.09
N LYS A 70 0.27 7.28 2.31
CA LYS A 70 1.28 6.80 3.25
C LYS A 70 1.81 5.44 2.82
N ALA A 71 3.07 5.39 2.40
CA ALA A 71 3.73 4.13 2.09
C ALA A 71 4.32 3.47 3.34
N VAL A 72 3.83 2.27 3.64
CA VAL A 72 4.26 1.43 4.77
C VAL A 72 4.95 0.19 4.22
N THR A 73 6.15 -0.09 4.75
CA THR A 73 7.00 -1.19 4.30
C THR A 73 7.35 -2.15 5.42
N GLY A 74 7.80 -3.36 5.09
CA GLY A 74 8.23 -4.35 6.09
C GLY A 74 7.14 -5.37 6.47
N ALA A 75 5.96 -5.29 5.86
CA ALA A 75 4.91 -6.28 6.07
C ALA A 75 5.33 -7.68 5.62
N THR A 76 5.05 -8.69 6.44
CA THR A 76 5.28 -10.09 6.11
C THR A 76 4.03 -10.93 6.41
N GLY A 77 3.98 -12.16 5.91
CA GLY A 77 2.85 -13.05 6.17
C GLY A 77 1.60 -12.75 5.33
N LYS A 78 0.43 -12.97 5.91
CA LYS A 78 -0.89 -12.83 5.25
C LYS A 78 -1.36 -11.38 5.29
N VAL A 79 -2.33 -11.06 4.43
CA VAL A 79 -2.95 -9.71 4.39
C VAL A 79 -3.45 -9.27 5.77
N LYS A 80 -4.13 -10.17 6.51
CA LYS A 80 -4.63 -9.88 7.84
C LYS A 80 -3.50 -9.46 8.80
N GLU A 81 -2.42 -10.23 8.86
CA GLU A 81 -1.26 -9.97 9.72
C GLU A 81 -0.62 -8.62 9.37
N ALA A 82 -0.47 -8.32 8.08
CA ALA A 82 0.08 -7.05 7.62
C ALA A 82 -0.78 -5.84 8.01
N VAL A 83 -2.10 -6.01 8.05
CA VAL A 83 -3.03 -4.97 8.48
C VAL A 83 -3.01 -4.82 10.00
N ASP A 84 -3.00 -5.92 10.75
CA ASP A 84 -2.91 -5.94 12.22
C ASP A 84 -1.65 -5.20 12.69
N SER A 85 -0.48 -5.60 12.19
CA SER A 85 0.79 -4.94 12.53
C SER A 85 0.85 -3.46 12.10
N PHE A 86 0.07 -3.05 11.09
CA PHE A 86 -0.07 -1.63 10.77
C PHE A 86 -0.91 -0.89 11.82
N LEU A 87 -2.04 -1.46 12.24
CA LEU A 87 -2.92 -0.87 13.26
C LEU A 87 -2.25 -0.83 14.64
N GLU A 88 -1.45 -1.85 14.97
CA GLU A 88 -0.65 -1.90 16.21
C GLU A 88 0.55 -0.93 16.18
N GLY A 89 0.84 -0.33 15.02
CA GLY A 89 1.94 0.64 14.86
C GLY A 89 3.32 -0.01 14.76
N GLU A 90 3.40 -1.34 14.60
CA GLU A 90 4.66 -2.08 14.42
C GLU A 90 5.30 -1.82 13.06
N LEU A 91 4.50 -1.49 12.04
CA LEU A 91 4.98 -1.14 10.72
C LEU A 91 5.26 0.36 10.60
N GLU A 92 6.54 0.72 10.50
CA GLU A 92 6.94 2.10 10.27
C GLU A 92 6.68 2.52 8.80
N SER A 93 6.00 3.65 8.61
CA SER A 93 6.05 4.36 7.34
C SER A 93 7.50 4.73 7.05
N SER A 94 7.98 4.39 5.85
CA SER A 94 9.35 4.69 5.43
C SER A 94 9.56 6.20 5.51
N LYS A 95 10.16 6.65 6.62
CA LYS A 95 10.49 8.05 6.84
C LYS A 95 11.53 8.43 5.78
N PRO A 96 11.36 9.55 5.06
CA PRO A 96 12.49 10.12 4.36
C PRO A 96 13.52 10.51 5.42
N CYS A 97 14.69 9.86 5.41
CA CYS A 97 15.83 10.42 6.12
C CYS A 97 16.13 11.79 5.47
N HIS A 98 16.11 12.83 6.31
CA HIS A 98 16.60 14.17 5.97
C HIS A 98 18.11 14.20 6.18
#